data_AF-A0AAY5L1F6-F1
#
_entry.id   AF-A0AAY5L1F6-F1
#
_cell.length_a   1.000
_cell.length_b   1.000
_cell.length_c   1.000
_cell.angle_alpha   90.00
_cell.angle_beta   90.00
_cell.angle_gamma   90.00
#
_symmetry.space_group_name_H-M   'P 1'
#
loop_
_entity.id
_entity.type
_entity.pdbx_description
1 polymer ?
#
loop_
_entity_poly.entity_id
_entity_poly.type
_entity_poly.pdbx_seq_one_letter_code
_entity_poly.pdbx_strand_id
1 'polypeptide(L)'
;MSLAEGCGVKETPQQKYQRLVNEIQELSQEVETIQATTNDSNAEERLTPVVLAQQAAQLKQQLVSAHLDSLLGPQAHINLADPDGALAKRLLTQLEAARGSRGSTGEGRAPVASKGPDGVVLYELHSRPEQEKFTDAAKMAELERRLAELETAVGPGSDKQGPLSAGVQGASLMDTMELLQARVSALDSATLDQVEARLQSVLGKMNEIAKHKAAIEDADTQNKVSQLYDVVQKWDAMATSLPQVVQRLMAVKELHEQAMQFGQLLTHLDTTQQMINNSLKDNGTLLSQVQTTMKENLLSVEENFAALDQRMKKLNK
;
A
#
# COMPACT_ATOMS: atom_id res chain seq x y z
N MET A 1 -53.25 5.37 18.79
CA MET A 1 -52.59 5.31 20.11
C MET A 1 -51.26 6.03 19.96
N SER A 2 -51.08 7.11 20.71
CA SER A 2 -50.00 8.09 20.58
C SER A 2 -48.74 7.64 21.33
N LEU A 3 -47.55 7.98 20.81
CA LEU A 3 -46.29 8.28 21.52
C LEU A 3 -45.30 8.81 20.45
N ALA A 4 -45.34 10.10 20.12
CA ALA A 4 -44.45 11.12 20.70
C ALA A 4 -43.01 11.03 20.16
N GLU A 5 -42.79 11.44 18.90
CA GLU A 5 -41.46 11.84 18.42
C GLU A 5 -41.16 13.25 18.94
N GLY A 6 -40.36 13.33 20.00
CA GLY A 6 -39.89 14.59 20.52
C GLY A 6 -38.77 14.42 21.53
N CYS A 7 -37.67 15.17 21.30
CA CYS A 7 -36.64 15.59 22.26
C CYS A 7 -35.37 14.73 22.43
N GLY A 8 -34.26 15.16 21.81
CA GLY A 8 -33.33 16.02 22.56
C GLY A 8 -32.16 15.43 23.37
N VAL A 9 -31.57 14.27 23.02
CA VAL A 9 -30.25 13.86 23.56
C VAL A 9 -29.41 13.23 22.44
N LYS A 10 -28.12 13.59 22.30
CA LYS A 10 -27.20 12.94 21.36
C LYS A 10 -27.17 11.44 21.68
N GLU A 11 -27.73 10.63 20.79
CA GLU A 11 -27.75 9.16 20.94
C GLU A 11 -26.31 8.64 21.12
N THR A 12 -26.12 7.74 22.08
CA THR A 12 -24.84 7.02 22.19
C THR A 12 -24.67 6.12 20.95
N PRO A 13 -23.43 5.85 20.50
CA PRO A 13 -23.19 4.99 19.33
C PRO A 13 -23.90 3.62 19.42
N GLN A 14 -23.97 3.05 20.63
CA GLN A 14 -24.66 1.78 20.89
C GLN A 14 -26.19 1.90 20.76
N GLN A 15 -26.78 2.99 21.25
CA GLN A 15 -28.22 3.22 21.17
C GLN A 15 -28.66 3.49 19.72
N LYS A 16 -27.84 4.23 18.96
CA LYS A 16 -28.05 4.47 17.54
C LYS A 16 -27.96 3.18 16.72
N TYR A 17 -27.01 2.29 17.06
CA TYR A 17 -26.90 0.96 16.46
C TYR A 17 -28.17 0.13 16.68
N GLN A 18 -28.66 0.04 17.92
CA GLN A 18 -29.86 -0.72 18.24
C GLN A 18 -31.10 -0.18 17.50
N ARG A 19 -31.20 1.15 17.35
CA ARG A 19 -32.26 1.78 16.54
C ARG A 19 -32.15 1.42 15.07
N LEU A 20 -30.96 1.56 14.47
CA LEU A 20 -30.72 1.19 13.06
C LEU A 20 -31.01 -0.30 12.79
N VAL A 21 -30.67 -1.20 13.71
CA VAL A 21 -31.00 -2.63 13.59
C VAL A 21 -32.52 -2.84 13.58
N ASN A 22 -33.25 -2.14 14.45
CA ASN A 22 -34.70 -2.21 14.51
C ASN A 22 -35.36 -1.59 13.27
N GLU A 23 -34.89 -0.43 12.81
CA GLU A 23 -35.39 0.24 11.59
C GLU A 23 -35.13 -0.59 10.33
N ILE A 24 -33.97 -1.24 10.20
CA ILE A 24 -33.68 -2.14 9.07
C ILE A 24 -34.56 -3.40 9.14
N GLN A 25 -34.87 -3.88 10.35
CA GLN A 25 -35.74 -5.04 10.55
C GLN A 25 -37.21 -4.71 10.25
N GLU A 26 -37.68 -3.53 10.66
CA GLU A 26 -39.00 -3.00 10.32
C GLU A 26 -39.12 -2.79 8.81
N LEU A 27 -38.13 -2.16 8.17
CA LEU A 27 -38.09 -2.00 6.72
C LEU A 27 -38.08 -3.35 5.98
N SER A 28 -37.37 -4.35 6.50
CA SER A 28 -37.38 -5.70 5.90
C SER A 28 -38.76 -6.36 6.00
N GLN A 29 -39.44 -6.21 7.15
CA GLN A 29 -40.80 -6.72 7.36
C GLN A 29 -41.82 -5.98 6.50
N GLU A 30 -41.73 -4.66 6.41
CA GLU A 30 -42.59 -3.84 5.54
C GLU A 30 -42.43 -4.25 4.08
N VAL A 31 -41.20 -4.44 3.60
CA VAL A 31 -40.97 -4.89 2.22
C VAL A 31 -41.45 -6.33 1.98
N GLU A 32 -41.33 -7.24 2.96
CA GLU A 32 -41.91 -8.58 2.88
C GLU A 32 -43.45 -8.55 2.85
N THR A 33 -44.09 -7.67 3.63
CA THR A 33 -45.55 -7.50 3.62
C THR A 33 -46.04 -6.85 2.32
N ILE A 34 -45.27 -5.90 1.77
CA ILE A 34 -45.54 -5.29 0.45
C ILE A 34 -45.36 -6.34 -0.64
N GLN A 35 -44.36 -7.22 -0.56
CA GLN A 35 -44.17 -8.33 -1.49
C GLN A 35 -45.34 -9.32 -1.44
N ALA A 36 -45.80 -9.68 -0.24
CA ALA A 36 -46.93 -10.58 -0.06
C ALA A 36 -48.24 -9.99 -0.62
N THR A 37 -48.41 -8.67 -0.56
CA THR A 37 -49.61 -7.96 -1.06
C THR A 37 -49.53 -7.59 -2.55
N THR A 38 -48.33 -7.33 -3.10
CA THR A 38 -48.13 -7.05 -4.54
C THR A 38 -48.10 -8.30 -5.42
N ASN A 39 -47.84 -9.49 -4.88
CA ASN A 39 -48.04 -10.75 -5.61
C ASN A 39 -49.50 -10.92 -6.10
N ASP A 40 -50.47 -10.24 -5.47
CA ASP A 40 -51.88 -10.23 -5.89
C ASP A 40 -52.23 -9.12 -6.88
N SER A 41 -51.30 -8.21 -7.23
CA SER A 41 -51.56 -7.05 -8.10
C SER A 41 -50.37 -6.77 -9.04
N ASN A 42 -50.43 -7.32 -10.26
CA ASN A 42 -49.44 -7.18 -11.33
C ASN A 42 -49.39 -5.77 -11.95
N ALA A 43 -49.07 -4.74 -11.17
CA ALA A 43 -48.75 -3.42 -11.70
C ALA A 43 -47.90 -2.62 -10.69
N GLU A 44 -46.58 -2.73 -10.80
CA GLU A 44 -45.70 -1.58 -11.04
C GLU A 44 -44.24 -2.03 -11.20
N GLU A 45 -43.72 -1.85 -12.42
CA GLU A 45 -42.30 -1.92 -12.74
C GLU A 45 -41.56 -0.76 -12.08
N ARG A 46 -40.58 -1.06 -11.21
CA ARG A 46 -39.15 -0.67 -11.36
C ARG A 46 -38.28 -0.83 -10.11
N LEU A 47 -38.85 -1.20 -8.96
CA LEU A 47 -38.10 -1.68 -7.81
C LEU A 47 -38.85 -2.88 -7.25
N THR A 48 -38.46 -4.09 -7.68
CA THR A 48 -39.04 -5.31 -7.14
C THR A 48 -38.84 -5.28 -5.63
N PRO A 49 -39.89 -5.41 -4.81
CA PRO A 49 -39.76 -5.45 -3.35
C PRO A 49 -38.75 -6.52 -2.91
N VAL A 50 -38.61 -7.59 -3.69
CA VAL A 50 -37.54 -8.60 -3.57
C VAL A 50 -36.12 -7.99 -3.57
N VAL A 51 -35.81 -7.06 -4.48
CA VAL A 51 -34.49 -6.42 -4.56
C VAL A 51 -34.26 -5.50 -3.38
N LEU A 52 -35.31 -4.80 -2.93
CA LEU A 52 -35.22 -3.91 -1.76
C LEU A 52 -35.05 -4.72 -0.46
N ALA A 53 -35.74 -5.86 -0.33
CA ALA A 53 -35.53 -6.82 0.76
C ALA A 53 -34.11 -7.40 0.73
N GLN A 54 -33.60 -7.72 -0.46
CA GLN A 54 -32.23 -8.20 -0.61
C GLN A 54 -31.19 -7.14 -0.24
N GLN A 55 -31.40 -5.87 -0.60
CA GLN A 55 -30.54 -4.76 -0.20
C GLN A 55 -30.63 -4.49 1.31
N ALA A 56 -31.81 -4.54 1.92
CA ALA A 56 -31.99 -4.42 3.36
C ALA A 56 -31.32 -5.56 4.14
N ALA A 57 -31.42 -6.80 3.63
CA ALA A 57 -30.72 -7.95 4.18
C ALA A 57 -29.19 -7.82 4.07
N GLN A 58 -28.68 -7.32 2.94
CA GLN A 58 -27.26 -7.02 2.77
C GLN A 58 -26.78 -5.92 3.72
N LEU A 59 -27.57 -4.85 3.89
CA LEU A 59 -27.26 -3.76 4.81
C LEU A 59 -27.26 -4.25 6.27
N LYS A 60 -28.22 -5.11 6.65
CA LYS A 60 -28.24 -5.79 7.95
C LYS A 60 -26.97 -6.63 8.15
N GLN A 61 -26.58 -7.41 7.14
CA GLN A 61 -25.37 -8.23 7.18
C GLN A 61 -24.10 -7.37 7.36
N GLN A 62 -23.99 -6.26 6.63
CA GLN A 62 -22.87 -5.31 6.73
C GLN A 62 -22.81 -4.60 8.08
N LEU A 63 -23.96 -4.21 8.63
CA LEU A 63 -24.05 -3.56 9.93
C LEU A 63 -23.67 -4.51 11.07
N VAL A 64 -24.10 -5.78 10.98
CA VAL A 64 -23.72 -6.83 11.94
C VAL A 64 -22.24 -7.17 11.81
N SER A 65 -21.67 -7.28 10.60
CA SER A 65 -20.24 -7.55 10.43
C SER A 65 -19.37 -6.40 10.93
N ALA A 66 -19.73 -5.15 10.65
CA ALA A 66 -18.98 -3.98 11.15
C ALA A 66 -19.05 -3.87 12.68
N HIS A 67 -20.18 -4.24 13.30
CA HIS A 67 -20.28 -4.30 14.76
C HIS A 67 -19.47 -5.45 15.36
N LEU A 68 -19.44 -6.60 14.68
CA LEU A 68 -18.61 -7.73 15.05
C LEU A 68 -17.13 -7.35 15.00
N ASP A 69 -16.68 -6.65 13.96
CA ASP A 69 -15.31 -6.14 13.85
C ASP A 69 -14.98 -5.12 14.96
N SER A 70 -15.94 -4.27 15.33
CA SER A 70 -15.79 -3.33 16.46
C SER A 70 -15.75 -4.01 17.82
N LEU A 71 -16.44 -5.14 18.01
CA LEU A 71 -16.51 -5.89 19.27
C LEU A 71 -15.30 -6.79 19.46
N LEU A 72 -14.85 -7.46 18.40
CA LEU A 72 -13.68 -8.34 18.45
C LEU A 72 -12.36 -7.56 18.38
N GLY A 73 -12.41 -6.32 17.92
CA GLY A 73 -11.25 -5.43 17.82
C GLY A 73 -10.46 -5.66 16.53
N PRO A 74 -9.65 -4.66 16.12
CA PRO A 74 -9.03 -4.60 14.79
C PRO A 74 -7.98 -5.70 14.47
N GLN A 75 -7.68 -6.58 15.42
CA GLN A 75 -6.66 -7.64 15.29
C GLN A 75 -7.23 -9.06 15.43
N ALA A 76 -8.54 -9.22 15.57
CA ALA A 76 -9.16 -10.53 15.71
C ALA A 76 -9.41 -11.16 14.33
N HIS A 77 -8.57 -12.12 13.95
CA HIS A 77 -8.79 -12.91 12.75
C HIS A 77 -9.75 -14.06 13.06
N ILE A 78 -11.03 -13.90 12.71
CA ILE A 78 -12.03 -14.97 12.81
C ILE A 78 -11.83 -15.92 11.63
N ASN A 79 -11.20 -17.07 11.86
CA ASN A 79 -11.17 -18.15 10.87
C ASN A 79 -12.39 -19.06 11.04
N LEU A 80 -13.46 -18.78 10.30
CA LEU A 80 -14.69 -19.59 10.31
C LEU A 80 -14.48 -21.06 9.89
N ALA A 81 -13.40 -21.36 9.16
CA ALA A 81 -13.06 -22.71 8.74
C ALA A 81 -12.31 -23.51 9.82
N ASP A 82 -11.71 -22.85 10.81
CA ASP A 82 -11.00 -23.50 11.93
C ASP A 82 -11.18 -22.69 13.24
N PRO A 83 -12.36 -22.76 13.88
CA PRO A 83 -12.68 -21.95 15.06
C PRO A 83 -11.82 -22.28 16.28
N ASP A 84 -11.33 -23.51 16.42
CA ASP A 84 -10.52 -23.98 17.56
C ASP A 84 -9.02 -24.09 17.24
N GLY A 85 -8.61 -23.74 16.01
CA GLY A 85 -7.27 -24.00 15.50
C GLY A 85 -6.92 -25.48 15.44
N ALA A 86 -7.92 -26.36 15.41
CA ALA A 86 -7.77 -27.81 15.48
C ALA A 86 -7.20 -28.39 14.19
N LEU A 87 -7.57 -27.83 13.03
CA LEU A 87 -6.99 -28.21 11.75
C LEU A 87 -5.53 -27.75 11.66
N ALA A 88 -5.21 -26.54 12.12
CA ALA A 88 -3.84 -26.06 12.20
C ALA A 88 -2.97 -26.95 13.10
N LYS A 89 -3.46 -27.32 14.29
CA LYS A 89 -2.76 -28.26 15.20
C LYS A 89 -2.57 -29.64 14.57
N ARG A 90 -3.60 -30.20 13.92
CA ARG A 90 -3.52 -31.51 13.25
C ARG A 90 -2.52 -31.49 12.09
N LEU A 91 -2.49 -30.42 11.30
CA LEU A 91 -1.52 -30.24 10.22
C LEU A 91 -0.09 -30.18 10.77
N LEU A 92 0.15 -29.42 11.84
CA LEU A 92 1.45 -29.36 12.51
C LEU A 92 1.89 -30.75 13.01
N THR A 93 1.02 -31.49 13.70
CA THR A 93 1.32 -32.84 14.17
C THR A 93 1.58 -33.82 13.01
N GLN A 94 0.84 -33.71 11.90
CA GLN A 94 1.06 -34.54 10.70
C GLN A 94 2.38 -34.19 10.00
N LEU A 95 2.78 -32.92 9.96
CA LEU A 95 4.08 -32.48 9.44
C LEU A 95 5.23 -32.94 10.33
N GLU A 96 5.07 -32.89 11.65
CA GLU A 96 6.04 -33.42 12.63
C GLU A 96 6.19 -34.94 12.51
N ALA A 97 5.10 -35.68 12.34
CA ALA A 97 5.13 -37.13 12.10
C ALA A 97 5.81 -37.49 10.77
N ALA A 98 5.52 -36.75 9.69
CA ALA A 98 6.17 -36.92 8.39
C ALA A 98 7.68 -36.53 8.44
N ARG A 99 8.05 -35.56 9.28
CA ARG A 99 9.46 -35.19 9.54
C ARG A 99 10.18 -36.29 10.33
N GLY A 100 9.53 -36.88 11.33
CA GLY A 100 10.07 -38.00 12.12
C GLY A 100 10.35 -39.25 11.27
N SER A 101 9.51 -39.52 10.26
CA SER A 101 9.72 -40.63 9.32
C SER A 101 10.92 -40.45 8.38
N ARG A 102 11.43 -39.21 8.20
CA ARG A 102 12.52 -38.88 7.27
C ARG A 102 13.92 -38.85 7.93
N GLY A 103 13.99 -38.97 9.26
CA GLY A 103 15.24 -38.92 10.02
C GLY A 103 16.06 -40.22 10.05
N SER A 104 15.61 -41.28 9.38
CA SER A 104 16.26 -42.59 9.36
C SER A 104 16.45 -43.06 7.92
N THR A 105 17.51 -42.59 7.25
CA THR A 105 18.38 -43.35 6.34
C THR A 105 19.20 -42.38 5.49
N GLY A 106 20.52 -42.44 5.64
CA GLY A 106 21.47 -41.81 4.72
C GLY A 106 21.59 -42.57 3.40
N GLU A 107 21.96 -41.80 2.36
CA GLU A 107 22.62 -42.15 1.09
C GLU A 107 21.99 -43.15 0.09
N GLY A 108 21.86 -42.71 -1.17
CA GLY A 108 22.08 -43.60 -2.33
C GLY A 108 20.97 -43.78 -3.39
N ARG A 109 20.82 -42.78 -4.30
CA ARG A 109 20.61 -42.87 -5.78
C ARG A 109 19.41 -43.65 -6.43
N ALA A 110 18.57 -42.84 -7.12
CA ALA A 110 17.90 -42.97 -8.46
C ALA A 110 16.64 -43.87 -8.65
N PRO A 111 15.90 -43.80 -9.79
CA PRO A 111 15.21 -42.66 -10.43
C PRO A 111 13.73 -42.97 -10.87
N VAL A 112 13.04 -41.96 -11.44
CA VAL A 112 11.83 -41.95 -12.31
C VAL A 112 10.45 -42.42 -11.77
N ALA A 113 9.57 -41.42 -11.66
CA ALA A 113 8.12 -41.31 -11.92
C ALA A 113 7.13 -42.49 -11.78
N SER A 114 5.97 -42.11 -11.22
CA SER A 114 4.63 -42.70 -11.31
C SER A 114 4.29 -43.88 -10.41
N LYS A 115 4.06 -43.57 -9.12
CA LYS A 115 2.97 -44.06 -8.28
C LYS A 115 2.88 -43.13 -7.07
N GLY A 116 1.70 -42.61 -6.77
CA GLY A 116 1.48 -41.68 -5.66
C GLY A 116 2.05 -42.26 -4.37
N PRO A 117 2.92 -41.55 -3.63
CA PRO A 117 3.46 -42.06 -2.39
C PRO A 117 2.54 -41.61 -1.26
N ASP A 118 1.91 -42.59 -0.63
CA ASP A 118 1.40 -42.45 0.72
C ASP A 118 2.56 -41.93 1.60
N GLY A 119 2.49 -40.66 2.00
CA GLY A 119 3.53 -39.98 2.78
C GLY A 119 4.35 -38.88 2.07
N VAL A 120 4.08 -38.51 0.81
CA VAL A 120 4.72 -37.30 0.23
C VAL A 120 3.89 -36.05 0.53
N VAL A 121 4.46 -35.20 1.40
CA VAL A 121 3.98 -33.85 1.67
C VAL A 121 4.32 -32.98 0.46
N LEU A 122 3.35 -32.78 -0.43
CA LEU A 122 3.43 -31.77 -1.49
C LEU A 122 2.90 -30.44 -0.93
N TYR A 123 3.81 -29.51 -0.65
CA TYR A 123 3.45 -28.14 -0.28
C TYR A 123 3.50 -27.27 -1.53
N GLU A 124 2.34 -26.88 -2.04
CA GLU A 124 2.24 -26.02 -3.22
C GLU A 124 1.87 -24.60 -2.79
N LEU A 125 2.88 -23.73 -2.71
CA LEU A 125 2.73 -22.34 -2.29
C LEU A 125 2.46 -21.45 -3.51
N HIS A 126 1.20 -21.07 -3.70
CA HIS A 126 0.82 -20.04 -4.65
C HIS A 126 0.73 -18.70 -3.91
N SER A 127 1.87 -18.06 -3.66
CA SER A 127 1.91 -16.70 -3.12
C SER A 127 3.07 -15.91 -3.73
N ARG A 128 2.87 -14.60 -3.92
CA ARG A 128 3.94 -13.65 -4.28
C ARG A 128 4.24 -12.74 -3.08
N PRO A 129 4.80 -13.27 -1.98
CA PRO A 129 5.01 -12.50 -0.76
C PRO A 129 6.00 -11.35 -0.95
N GLU A 130 6.88 -11.42 -1.97
CA GLU A 130 7.80 -10.33 -2.29
C GLU A 130 7.09 -9.10 -2.87
N GLN A 131 6.02 -9.29 -3.64
CA GLN A 131 5.24 -8.18 -4.20
C GLN A 131 4.50 -7.43 -3.10
N GLU A 132 3.90 -8.16 -2.15
CA GLU A 132 3.20 -7.56 -1.00
C GLU A 132 4.18 -6.79 -0.11
N LYS A 133 5.33 -7.39 0.21
CA LYS A 133 6.41 -6.73 0.96
C LYS A 133 6.91 -5.47 0.26
N PHE A 134 7.05 -5.50 -1.06
CA PHE A 134 7.43 -4.32 -1.84
C PHE A 134 6.36 -3.23 -1.75
N THR A 135 5.08 -3.57 -1.88
CA THR A 135 3.99 -2.58 -1.79
C THR A 135 3.86 -1.97 -0.40
N ASP A 136 4.07 -2.75 0.66
CA ASP A 136 4.03 -2.24 2.04
C ASP A 136 5.24 -1.38 2.36
N ALA A 137 6.44 -1.80 1.94
CA ALA A 137 7.66 -1.00 2.06
C ALA A 137 7.56 0.33 1.30
N ALA A 138 6.95 0.33 0.10
CA ALA A 138 6.71 1.54 -0.67
C ALA A 138 5.78 2.53 0.05
N LYS A 139 4.67 2.05 0.63
CA LYS A 139 3.77 2.89 1.45
C LYS A 139 4.48 3.43 2.69
N MET A 140 5.30 2.61 3.35
CA MET A 140 6.06 3.03 4.52
C MET A 140 7.09 4.11 4.15
N ALA A 141 7.80 3.96 3.03
CA ALA A 141 8.76 4.96 2.54
C ALA A 141 8.08 6.29 2.14
N GLU A 142 6.90 6.25 1.53
CA GLU A 142 6.10 7.45 1.24
C GLU A 142 5.72 8.19 2.53
N LEU A 143 5.27 7.45 3.55
CA LEU A 143 4.93 8.01 4.86
C LEU A 143 6.16 8.59 5.56
N GLU A 144 7.31 7.91 5.50
CA GLU A 144 8.58 8.38 6.05
C GLU A 144 9.03 9.67 5.37
N ARG A 145 8.96 9.75 4.03
CA ARG A 145 9.26 10.97 3.29
C ARG A 145 8.37 12.13 3.73
N ARG A 146 7.06 11.91 3.79
CA ARG A 146 6.10 12.93 4.22
C ARG A 146 6.33 13.36 5.68
N LEU A 147 6.68 12.40 6.55
CA LEU A 147 6.99 12.69 7.94
C LEU A 147 8.27 13.52 8.06
N ALA A 148 9.33 13.20 7.29
CA ALA A 148 10.57 13.97 7.25
C ALA A 148 10.36 15.39 6.72
N GLU A 149 9.49 15.57 5.70
CA GLU A 149 9.09 16.90 5.21
C GLU A 149 8.34 17.70 6.31
N LEU A 150 7.43 17.05 7.04
CA LEU A 150 6.73 17.67 8.17
C LEU A 150 7.67 17.98 9.33
N GLU A 151 8.62 17.11 9.63
CA GLU A 151 9.64 17.32 10.66
C GLU A 151 10.58 18.46 10.28
N THR A 152 10.93 18.60 9.01
CA THR A 152 11.74 19.74 8.55
C THR A 152 10.97 21.06 8.65
N ALA A 153 9.65 21.04 8.39
CA ALA A 153 8.81 22.24 8.44
C ALA A 153 8.42 22.67 9.87
N VAL A 154 8.19 21.71 10.77
CA VAL A 154 7.63 21.93 12.11
C VAL A 154 8.67 21.68 13.22
N GLY A 155 9.70 20.90 12.94
CA GLY A 155 10.70 20.51 13.91
C GLY A 155 11.44 21.71 14.49
N PRO A 156 11.87 21.62 15.76
CA PRO A 156 12.64 22.69 16.37
C PRO A 156 13.95 22.84 15.60
N GLY A 157 14.10 23.95 14.88
CA GLY A 157 15.39 24.34 14.32
C GLY A 157 16.46 24.23 15.42
N SER A 158 17.63 23.66 15.09
CA SER A 158 18.67 23.32 16.09
C SER A 158 19.22 24.54 16.85
N ASP A 159 18.83 25.74 16.42
CA ASP A 159 19.16 26.99 17.05
C ASP A 159 18.34 27.15 18.32
N LYS A 160 19.06 27.05 19.44
CA LYS A 160 18.61 27.50 20.76
C LYS A 160 17.93 28.85 20.58
N GLN A 161 16.61 28.85 20.59
CA GLN A 161 15.75 30.01 20.48
C GLN A 161 16.30 31.13 21.37
N GLY A 162 16.50 32.33 20.80
CA GLY A 162 17.15 33.41 21.50
C GLY A 162 16.43 33.77 22.81
N PRO A 163 17.12 34.36 23.80
CA PRO A 163 16.51 34.74 25.08
C PRO A 163 15.27 35.61 24.94
N LEU A 164 15.16 36.36 23.83
CA LEU A 164 14.04 37.23 23.49
C LEU A 164 12.78 36.48 23.00
N SER A 165 12.91 35.24 22.53
CA SER A 165 11.77 34.40 22.13
C SER A 165 11.31 33.44 23.23
N ALA A 166 12.00 33.40 24.38
CA ALA A 166 11.62 32.57 25.53
C ALA A 166 10.22 32.91 26.08
N GLY A 167 9.79 34.17 25.99
CA GLY A 167 8.46 34.61 26.43
C GLY A 167 7.30 34.25 25.49
N VAL A 168 7.60 33.70 24.31
CA VAL A 168 6.62 33.29 23.29
C VAL A 168 6.50 31.75 23.23
N GLN A 169 7.36 31.02 23.96
CA GLN A 169 7.34 29.56 24.00
C GLN A 169 6.20 29.03 24.88
N GLY A 170 5.14 28.56 24.25
CA GLY A 170 4.16 27.65 24.84
C GLY A 170 4.62 26.19 24.78
N ALA A 171 3.91 25.30 25.48
CA ALA A 171 4.21 23.86 25.51
C ALA A 171 3.95 23.17 24.16
N SER A 172 3.07 23.73 23.34
CA SER A 172 2.80 23.30 21.97
C SER A 172 2.90 24.47 20.98
N LEU A 173 3.05 24.15 19.68
CA LEU A 173 3.05 25.16 18.61
C LEU A 173 1.69 25.87 18.48
N MET A 174 0.62 25.25 18.94
CA MET A 174 -0.69 25.90 19.03
C MET A 174 -0.70 26.95 20.14
N ASP A 175 -0.16 26.63 21.31
CA ASP A 175 -0.08 27.58 22.44
C ASP A 175 0.80 28.78 22.09
N THR A 176 1.91 28.56 21.38
CA THR A 176 2.77 29.67 20.91
C THR A 176 2.01 30.57 19.93
N MET A 177 1.23 29.99 19.02
CA MET A 177 0.42 30.72 18.05
C MET A 177 -0.71 31.51 18.70
N GLU A 178 -1.44 30.92 19.67
CA GLU A 178 -2.48 31.61 20.43
C GLU A 178 -1.91 32.77 21.24
N LEU A 179 -0.75 32.57 21.87
CA LEU A 179 -0.05 33.62 22.61
C LEU A 179 0.41 34.74 21.67
N LEU A 180 1.00 34.42 20.52
CA LEU A 180 1.35 35.40 19.47
C LEU A 180 0.12 36.15 18.99
N GLN A 181 -0.98 35.46 18.72
CA GLN A 181 -2.23 36.06 18.27
C GLN A 181 -2.79 37.03 19.33
N ALA A 182 -2.79 36.64 20.60
CA ALA A 182 -3.20 37.51 21.71
C ALA A 182 -2.31 38.77 21.79
N ARG A 183 -0.99 38.60 21.66
CA ARG A 183 -0.03 39.72 21.64
C ARG A 183 -0.26 40.65 20.44
N VAL A 184 -0.50 40.10 19.25
CA VAL A 184 -0.79 40.89 18.04
C VAL A 184 -2.11 41.64 18.18
N SER A 185 -3.15 41.01 18.71
CA SER A 185 -4.44 41.68 18.92
C SER A 185 -4.40 42.77 20.00
N ALA A 186 -3.42 42.73 20.91
CA ALA A 186 -3.20 43.75 21.92
C ALA A 186 -2.32 44.93 21.42
N LEU A 187 -1.74 44.84 20.22
CA LEU A 187 -0.97 45.93 19.62
C LEU A 187 -1.94 46.97 19.05
N ASP A 188 -2.01 48.13 19.71
CA ASP A 188 -2.68 49.33 19.19
C ASP A 188 -1.66 50.28 18.55
N SER A 189 -2.05 50.97 17.48
CA SER A 189 -1.20 51.89 16.69
C SER A 189 -0.53 52.95 17.57
N ALA A 190 -1.26 53.53 18.52
CA ALA A 190 -0.71 54.56 19.40
C ALA A 190 0.37 54.01 20.36
N THR A 191 0.22 52.76 20.80
CA THR A 191 1.22 52.09 21.65
C THR A 191 2.45 51.63 20.85
N LEU A 192 2.26 51.30 19.57
CA LEU A 192 3.34 50.90 18.67
C LEU A 192 4.31 52.07 18.41
N ASP A 193 3.77 53.27 18.12
CA ASP A 193 4.59 54.47 17.88
C ASP A 193 5.44 54.84 19.12
N GLN A 194 4.86 54.71 20.32
CA GLN A 194 5.57 54.95 21.58
C GLN A 194 6.66 53.90 21.84
N VAL A 195 6.40 52.64 21.51
CA VAL A 195 7.38 51.54 21.63
C VAL A 195 8.50 51.72 20.60
N GLU A 196 8.18 52.10 19.37
CA GLU A 196 9.15 52.37 18.31
C GLU A 196 10.11 53.50 18.69
N ALA A 197 9.60 54.62 19.22
CA ALA A 197 10.46 55.71 19.69
C ALA A 197 11.43 55.28 20.81
N ARG A 198 10.99 54.39 21.71
CA ARG A 198 11.84 53.83 22.77
C ARG A 198 12.86 52.83 22.21
N LEU A 199 12.45 51.97 21.29
CA LEU A 199 13.34 51.03 20.59
C LEU A 199 14.43 51.77 19.83
N GLN A 200 14.12 52.90 19.20
CA GLN A 200 15.10 53.73 18.51
C GLN A 200 16.15 54.32 19.46
N SER A 201 15.74 54.69 20.68
CA SER A 201 16.67 55.11 21.74
C SER A 201 17.57 53.96 22.22
N VAL A 202 17.01 52.75 22.39
CA VAL A 202 17.77 51.55 22.77
C VAL A 202 18.77 51.16 21.68
N LEU A 203 18.35 51.19 20.42
CA LEU A 203 19.21 50.95 19.26
C LEU A 203 20.38 51.95 19.21
N GLY A 204 20.11 53.22 19.47
CA GLY A 204 21.15 54.26 19.57
C GLY A 204 22.18 53.94 20.64
N LYS A 205 21.75 53.51 21.84
CA LYS A 205 22.65 53.09 22.92
C LYS A 205 23.42 51.82 22.60
N MET A 206 22.79 50.84 21.92
CA MET A 206 23.44 49.62 21.47
C MET A 206 24.56 49.92 20.44
N ASN A 207 24.34 50.87 19.53
CA ASN A 207 25.35 51.32 18.58
C ASN A 207 26.53 52.04 19.25
N GLU A 208 26.28 52.84 20.29
CA GLU A 208 27.36 53.44 21.09
C GLU A 208 28.17 52.38 21.86
N ILE A 209 27.52 51.33 22.36
CA ILE A 209 28.20 50.18 22.96
C ILE A 209 29.03 49.44 21.90
N ALA A 210 28.48 49.21 20.70
CA ALA A 210 29.20 48.57 19.59
C ALA A 210 30.45 49.36 19.13
N LYS A 211 30.48 50.69 19.31
CA LYS A 211 31.68 51.51 19.06
C LYS A 211 32.81 51.24 20.05
N HIS A 212 32.51 50.74 21.26
CA HIS A 212 33.51 50.23 22.21
C HIS A 212 33.93 48.80 21.81
N LYS A 213 34.61 48.71 20.66
CA LYS A 213 34.82 47.52 19.82
C LYS A 213 35.67 46.40 20.43
N ALA A 214 36.64 46.74 21.27
CA ALA A 214 37.71 45.80 21.67
C ALA A 214 37.24 44.64 22.57
N ALA A 215 36.31 44.88 23.50
CA ALA A 215 35.78 43.82 24.37
C ALA A 215 34.65 43.00 23.71
N ILE A 216 33.99 43.57 22.69
CA ILE A 216 32.88 42.94 21.98
C ILE A 216 33.40 41.97 20.92
N GLU A 217 34.45 42.35 20.19
CA GLU A 217 35.08 41.46 19.19
C GLU A 217 35.64 40.18 19.84
N ASP A 218 36.23 40.29 21.04
CA ASP A 218 36.76 39.13 21.78
C ASP A 218 35.64 38.22 22.33
N ALA A 219 34.51 38.79 22.76
CA ALA A 219 33.35 38.00 23.18
C ALA A 219 32.66 37.29 21.99
N ASP A 220 32.59 37.93 20.83
CA ASP A 220 32.01 37.35 19.62
C ASP A 220 32.89 36.23 19.04
N THR A 221 34.22 36.38 19.05
CA THR A 221 35.14 35.31 18.66
C THR A 221 35.04 34.15 19.64
N GLN A 222 34.98 34.41 20.94
CA GLN A 222 34.82 33.36 21.96
C GLN A 222 33.49 32.60 21.82
N ASN A 223 32.38 33.30 21.51
CA ASN A 223 31.10 32.67 21.21
C ASN A 223 31.17 31.79 19.95
N LYS A 224 31.83 32.25 18.89
CA LYS A 224 32.04 31.45 17.67
C LYS A 224 32.90 30.21 17.94
N VAL A 225 33.93 30.33 18.76
CA VAL A 225 34.77 29.19 19.19
C VAL A 225 33.95 28.19 20.00
N SER A 226 33.08 28.64 20.91
CA SER A 226 32.18 27.76 21.64
C SER A 226 31.17 27.06 20.72
N GLN A 227 30.64 27.74 19.71
CA GLN A 227 29.75 27.14 18.71
C GLN A 227 30.48 26.09 17.87
N LEU A 228 31.73 26.36 17.46
CA LEU A 228 32.56 25.39 16.74
C LEU A 228 32.82 24.14 17.60
N TYR A 229 33.07 24.31 18.90
CA TYR A 229 33.21 23.20 19.83
C TYR A 229 31.93 22.36 19.91
N ASP A 230 30.76 22.99 20.07
CA ASP A 230 29.46 22.31 20.09
C ASP A 230 29.19 21.54 18.78
N VAL A 231 29.55 22.12 17.63
CA VAL A 231 29.40 21.46 16.31
C VAL A 231 30.32 20.25 16.21
N VAL A 232 31.59 20.39 16.56
CA VAL A 232 32.56 19.29 16.54
C VAL A 232 32.11 18.15 17.46
N GLN A 233 31.61 18.47 18.65
CA GLN A 233 31.12 17.47 19.59
C GLN A 233 29.88 16.71 19.07
N LYS A 234 28.95 17.41 18.40
CA LYS A 234 27.80 16.75 17.73
C LYS A 234 28.25 15.83 16.60
N TRP A 235 29.29 16.21 15.87
CA TRP A 235 29.80 15.46 14.73
C TRP A 235 30.73 14.30 15.11
N ASP A 236 31.33 14.31 16.29
CA ASP A 236 32.24 13.24 16.76
C ASP A 236 31.57 11.86 16.76
N ALA A 237 30.32 11.78 17.26
CA ALA A 237 29.54 10.56 17.22
C ALA A 237 29.20 10.13 15.77
N MET A 238 28.92 11.08 14.88
CA MET A 238 28.53 10.80 13.49
C MET A 238 29.74 10.42 12.62
N ALA A 239 30.93 10.96 12.91
CA ALA A 239 32.16 10.73 12.16
C ALA A 239 32.55 9.24 12.11
N THR A 240 32.28 8.50 13.18
CA THR A 240 32.53 7.04 13.23
C THR A 240 31.58 6.23 12.34
N SER A 241 30.37 6.72 12.11
CA SER A 241 29.34 6.05 11.29
C SER A 241 29.41 6.42 9.79
N LEU A 242 30.00 7.57 9.46
CA LEU A 242 30.06 8.08 8.09
C LEU A 242 30.70 7.11 7.09
N PRO A 243 31.85 6.44 7.40
CA PRO A 243 32.43 5.45 6.49
C PRO A 243 31.48 4.27 6.19
N GLN A 244 30.72 3.81 7.18
CA GLN A 244 29.76 2.71 7.01
C GLN A 244 28.59 3.13 6.11
N VAL A 245 28.08 4.35 6.28
CA VAL A 245 27.01 4.91 5.43
C VAL A 245 27.49 5.05 4.00
N VAL A 246 28.71 5.57 3.78
CA VAL A 246 29.31 5.70 2.44
C VAL A 246 29.50 4.32 1.79
N GLN A 247 29.97 3.32 2.55
CA GLN A 247 30.12 1.96 2.02
C GLN A 247 28.76 1.37 1.61
N ARG A 248 27.71 1.59 2.39
CA ARG A 248 26.35 1.16 2.04
C ARG A 248 25.83 1.86 0.79
N LEU A 249 26.10 3.17 0.64
CA LEU A 249 25.76 3.93 -0.56
C LEU A 249 26.50 3.44 -1.80
N MET A 250 27.78 3.08 -1.68
CA MET A 250 28.54 2.48 -2.78
C MET A 250 27.96 1.12 -3.21
N ALA A 251 27.58 0.27 -2.25
CA ALA A 251 26.91 -1.00 -2.57
C ALA A 251 25.55 -0.77 -3.26
N VAL A 252 24.77 0.22 -2.81
CA VAL A 252 23.49 0.59 -3.45
C VAL A 252 23.71 1.17 -4.84
N LYS A 253 24.81 1.91 -5.08
CA LYS A 253 25.15 2.41 -6.41
C LYS A 253 25.34 1.28 -7.42
N GLU A 254 26.07 0.23 -7.05
CA GLU A 254 26.27 -0.95 -7.92
C GLU A 254 24.94 -1.62 -8.26
N LEU A 255 24.04 -1.76 -7.27
CA LEU A 255 22.69 -2.26 -7.50
C LEU A 255 21.87 -1.35 -8.43
N HIS A 256 22.00 -0.02 -8.28
CA HIS A 256 21.33 0.94 -9.16
C HIS A 256 21.82 0.84 -10.61
N GLU A 257 23.13 0.63 -10.81
CA GLU A 257 23.72 0.42 -12.13
C GLU A 257 23.22 -0.89 -12.77
N GLN A 258 23.13 -1.97 -11.99
CA GLN A 258 22.52 -3.23 -12.44
C GLN A 258 21.03 -3.06 -12.79
N ALA A 259 20.27 -2.30 -12.00
CA ALA A 259 18.86 -2.01 -12.30
C ALA A 259 18.70 -1.19 -13.60
N MET A 260 19.63 -0.28 -13.89
CA MET A 260 19.63 0.47 -15.14
C MET A 260 19.91 -0.44 -16.34
N GLN A 261 20.86 -1.37 -16.21
CA GLN A 261 21.14 -2.40 -17.23
C GLN A 261 19.95 -3.35 -17.42
N PHE A 262 19.21 -3.67 -16.35
CA PHE A 262 18.02 -4.51 -16.43
C PHE A 262 16.94 -3.88 -17.32
N GLY A 263 16.71 -2.57 -17.23
CA GLY A 263 15.78 -1.86 -18.11
C GLY A 263 16.15 -1.99 -19.59
N GLN A 264 17.44 -1.89 -19.93
CA GLN A 264 17.94 -2.10 -21.29
C GLN A 264 17.84 -3.56 -21.74
N LEU A 265 18.11 -4.51 -20.84
CA LEU A 265 17.98 -5.93 -21.13
C LEU A 265 16.51 -6.30 -21.39
N LEU A 266 15.57 -5.69 -20.66
CA LEU A 266 14.14 -5.92 -20.82
C LEU A 266 13.64 -5.43 -22.19
N THR A 267 14.09 -4.26 -22.66
CA THR A 267 13.73 -3.76 -23.99
C THR A 267 14.35 -4.61 -25.11
N HIS A 268 15.58 -5.09 -24.91
CA HIS A 268 16.19 -6.05 -25.82
C HIS A 268 15.42 -7.37 -25.85
N LEU A 269 15.01 -7.88 -24.68
CA LEU A 269 14.23 -9.11 -24.57
C LEU A 269 12.86 -8.97 -25.26
N ASP A 270 12.15 -7.86 -25.06
CA ASP A 270 10.90 -7.56 -25.76
C ASP A 270 11.08 -7.54 -27.28
N THR A 271 12.14 -6.89 -27.76
CA THR A 271 12.48 -6.86 -29.20
C THR A 271 12.74 -8.28 -29.74
N THR A 272 13.50 -9.10 -29.01
CA THR A 272 13.74 -10.50 -29.41
C THR A 272 12.47 -11.33 -29.37
N GLN A 273 11.58 -11.10 -28.40
CA GLN A 273 10.31 -11.80 -28.29
C GLN A 273 9.36 -11.44 -29.43
N GLN A 274 9.31 -10.17 -29.83
CA GLN A 274 8.59 -9.74 -31.03
C GLN A 274 9.16 -10.38 -32.30
N MET A 275 10.48 -10.46 -32.44
CA MET A 275 11.13 -11.10 -33.59
C MET A 275 10.82 -12.60 -33.65
N ILE A 276 10.87 -13.30 -32.51
CA ILE A 276 10.50 -14.72 -32.41
C ILE A 276 9.01 -14.91 -32.76
N ASN A 277 8.13 -14.04 -32.27
CA ASN A 277 6.70 -14.13 -32.55
C ASN A 277 6.40 -13.92 -34.05
N ASN A 278 7.08 -12.97 -34.69
CA ASN A 278 7.01 -12.78 -36.14
C ASN A 278 7.53 -14.01 -36.90
N SER A 279 8.68 -14.56 -36.50
CA SER A 279 9.21 -15.79 -37.11
C SER A 279 8.27 -16.99 -36.93
N LEU A 280 7.61 -17.11 -35.77
CA LEU A 280 6.62 -18.15 -35.51
C LEU A 280 5.39 -18.00 -36.41
N LYS A 281 4.95 -16.76 -36.66
CA LYS A 281 3.87 -16.45 -37.59
C LYS A 281 4.26 -16.79 -39.02
N ASP A 282 5.46 -16.45 -39.44
CA ASP A 282 6.00 -16.80 -40.78
C ASP A 282 6.13 -18.32 -40.96
N ASN A 283 6.58 -19.04 -39.93
CA ASN A 283 6.60 -20.50 -39.97
C ASN A 283 5.18 -21.08 -40.08
N GLY A 284 4.20 -20.47 -39.40
CA GLY A 284 2.78 -20.86 -39.50
C GLY A 284 2.19 -20.65 -40.90
N THR A 285 2.52 -19.54 -41.56
CA THR A 285 2.09 -19.28 -42.95
C THR A 285 2.78 -20.26 -43.91
N LEU A 286 4.07 -20.54 -43.71
CA LEU A 286 4.82 -21.51 -44.52
C LEU A 286 4.24 -22.92 -44.39
N LEU A 287 3.89 -23.35 -43.17
CA LEU A 287 3.21 -24.64 -42.92
C LEU A 287 1.85 -24.71 -43.61
N SER A 288 1.07 -23.62 -43.58
CA SER A 288 -0.24 -23.55 -44.27
C SER A 288 -0.07 -23.61 -45.79
N GLN A 289 0.98 -22.97 -46.32
CA GLN A 289 1.31 -23.03 -47.74
C GLN A 289 1.73 -24.44 -48.15
N VAL A 290 2.62 -25.09 -47.38
CA VAL A 290 3.02 -26.49 -47.61
C VAL A 290 1.82 -27.43 -47.56
N GLN A 291 0.91 -27.25 -46.60
CA GLN A 291 -0.32 -28.04 -46.51
C GLN A 291 -1.21 -27.85 -47.76
N THR A 292 -1.32 -26.62 -48.25
CA THR A 292 -2.09 -26.30 -49.46
C THR A 292 -1.45 -26.90 -50.70
N THR A 293 -0.15 -26.71 -50.89
CA THR A 293 0.62 -27.29 -52.00
C THR A 293 0.57 -28.83 -51.98
N MET A 294 0.67 -29.46 -50.81
CA MET A 294 0.51 -30.91 -50.69
C MET A 294 -0.88 -31.37 -51.12
N LYS A 295 -1.93 -30.64 -50.74
CA LYS A 295 -3.32 -30.96 -51.12
C LYS A 295 -3.52 -30.83 -52.63
N GLU A 296 -3.02 -29.75 -53.24
CA GLU A 296 -3.07 -29.55 -54.69
C GLU A 296 -2.28 -30.62 -55.45
N ASN A 297 -1.08 -30.97 -54.96
CA ASN A 297 -0.27 -32.04 -55.54
C ASN A 297 -0.97 -33.40 -55.45
N LEU A 298 -1.61 -33.72 -54.33
CA LEU A 298 -2.39 -34.95 -54.17
C LEU A 298 -3.56 -35.01 -55.15
N LEU A 299 -4.29 -33.91 -55.32
CA LEU A 299 -5.38 -33.82 -56.31
C LEU A 299 -4.85 -34.01 -57.74
N SER A 300 -3.74 -33.36 -58.08
CA SER A 300 -3.12 -33.53 -59.41
C SER A 300 -2.65 -34.97 -59.64
N VAL A 301 -2.07 -35.62 -58.62
CA VAL A 301 -1.69 -37.03 -58.69
C VAL A 301 -2.92 -37.93 -58.88
N GLU A 302 -4.01 -37.68 -58.16
CA GLU A 302 -5.28 -38.42 -58.30
C GLU A 302 -5.88 -38.26 -59.71
N GLU A 303 -5.91 -37.05 -60.24
CA GLU A 303 -6.34 -36.76 -61.62
C GLU A 303 -5.47 -37.48 -62.65
N ASN A 304 -4.15 -37.46 -62.46
CA ASN A 304 -3.20 -38.16 -63.32
C ASN A 304 -3.42 -39.68 -63.30
N PHE A 305 -3.64 -40.27 -62.12
CA PHE A 305 -3.96 -41.70 -61.99
C PHE A 305 -5.30 -42.03 -62.65
N ALA A 306 -6.33 -41.20 -62.50
CA ALA A 306 -7.61 -41.38 -63.18
C ALA A 306 -7.49 -41.32 -64.70
N ALA A 307 -6.69 -40.38 -65.23
CA ALA A 307 -6.41 -40.27 -66.66
C ALA A 307 -5.63 -41.50 -67.19
N LEU A 308 -4.67 -42.00 -66.40
CA LEU A 308 -3.90 -43.19 -66.74
C LEU A 308 -4.78 -44.45 -66.75
N ASP A 309 -5.67 -44.61 -65.75
CA ASP A 309 -6.64 -45.71 -65.67
C ASP A 309 -7.62 -45.68 -66.85
N GLN A 310 -8.12 -44.50 -67.22
CA GLN A 310 -8.94 -44.34 -68.43
C GLN A 310 -8.19 -44.74 -69.70
N ARG A 311 -6.90 -44.39 -69.82
CA ARG A 311 -6.05 -44.82 -70.94
C ARG A 311 -5.84 -46.33 -70.96
N MET A 312 -5.54 -46.94 -69.82
CA MET A 312 -5.42 -48.40 -69.68
C MET A 312 -6.70 -49.11 -70.10
N LYS A 313 -7.87 -48.61 -69.66
CA LYS A 313 -9.18 -49.14 -70.09
C LYS A 313 -9.44 -49.03 -71.58
N LYS A 314 -8.94 -47.98 -72.25
CA LYS A 314 -9.04 -47.82 -73.71
C LYS A 314 -8.11 -48.75 -74.48
N LEU A 315 -6.97 -49.14 -73.91
CA LEU A 315 -6.02 -50.11 -74.48
C LEU A 315 -6.44 -51.57 -74.28
N ASN A 316 -7.31 -51.83 -73.29
CA ASN A 316 -7.80 -53.17 -72.95
C ASN A 316 -9.12 -53.54 -73.67
N LYS A 317 -9.47 -52.81 -74.74
CA LYS A 317 -10.55 -53.10 -75.69
C LYS A 317 -9.94 -53.28 -77.07
#